data_AF-A0A7Y3PIS4-F1
#
_entry.id   AF-A0A7Y3PIS4-F1
#
_cell.length_a   1.000
_cell.length_b   1.000
_cell.length_c   1.000
_cell.angle_alpha   90.00
_cell.angle_beta   90.00
_cell.angle_gamma   90.00
#
_symmetry.space_group_name_H-M   'P 1'
#
loop_
_entity.id
_entity.type
_entity.pdbx_description
1 polymer ?
#
loop_
_entity_poly.entity_id
_entity_poly.type
_entity_poly.pdbx_seq_one_letter_code
_entity_poly.pdbx_strand_id
1 'polypeptide(L)'
;MSLQRSPVVALGGGHGLASSLRALVLAGTCPLGVVSVADDGGSSGRLRKDFGFEPPGDVRKCLVALTQYESIWTSVFNYRFPTGELAGHSLGNLIIAGLTEVTGNFGKAIQ
;
A
#
# COMPACT_ATOMS: atom_id res chain seq x y z
N MET A 1 15.08 -23.82 22.61
CA MET A 1 13.63 -24.04 22.41
C MET A 1 13.13 -22.88 21.56
N SER A 2 13.03 -23.05 20.23
CA SER A 2 12.50 -22.00 19.36
C SER A 2 11.00 -21.90 19.59
N LEU A 3 10.54 -20.77 20.13
CA LEU A 3 9.11 -20.47 20.17
C LEU A 3 8.64 -20.36 18.71
N GLN A 4 7.87 -21.34 18.24
CA GLN A 4 7.24 -21.29 16.95
C GLN A 4 6.21 -20.15 16.99
N ARG A 5 6.54 -19.02 16.34
CA ARG A 5 5.65 -17.85 16.30
C ARG A 5 4.39 -18.22 15.53
N SER A 6 3.22 -18.04 16.14
CA SER A 6 1.94 -18.25 15.47
C SER A 6 1.83 -17.30 14.26
N PRO A 7 1.27 -17.76 13.12
CA PRO A 7 1.01 -16.88 11.99
C PRO A 7 -0.01 -15.82 12.40
N VAL A 8 0.27 -14.56 12.03
CA VAL A 8 -0.61 -13.42 12.31
C VAL A 8 -1.21 -12.93 11.00
N VAL A 9 -2.54 -12.83 10.94
CA VAL A 9 -3.27 -12.26 9.81
C VAL A 9 -3.97 -10.98 10.29
N ALA A 10 -3.72 -9.87 9.61
CA ALA A 10 -4.37 -8.60 9.87
C ALA A 10 -5.30 -8.25 8.70
N LEU A 11 -6.58 -8.02 8.99
CA LEU A 11 -7.64 -7.76 8.02
C LEU A 11 -8.11 -6.31 8.20
N GLY A 12 -8.27 -5.54 7.12
CA GLY A 12 -8.79 -4.17 7.22
C GLY A 12 -8.43 -3.29 6.03
N GLY A 13 -8.34 -1.98 6.26
CA GLY A 13 -7.90 -1.00 5.27
C GLY A 13 -7.38 0.26 5.95
N GLY A 14 -7.08 1.28 5.14
CA GLY A 14 -6.72 2.60 5.62
C GLY A 14 -5.45 2.65 6.45
N HIS A 15 -5.40 3.70 7.28
CA HIS A 15 -4.29 3.95 8.19
C HIS A 15 -4.28 2.96 9.36
N GLY A 16 -5.44 2.49 9.81
CA GLY A 16 -5.55 1.56 10.93
C GLY A 16 -4.81 0.25 10.66
N LEU A 17 -5.08 -0.39 9.51
CA LEU A 17 -4.38 -1.61 9.13
C LEU A 17 -2.87 -1.37 8.97
N ALA A 18 -2.47 -0.28 8.32
CA ALA A 18 -1.06 0.06 8.14
C ALA A 18 -0.33 0.24 9.49
N SER A 19 -0.93 0.92 10.45
CA SER A 19 -0.37 1.08 11.81
C SER A 19 -0.23 -0.26 12.53
N SER A 20 -1.25 -1.13 12.44
CA SER A 20 -1.20 -2.49 13.03
C SER A 20 -0.10 -3.34 12.40
N LEU A 21 0.01 -3.35 11.07
CA LEU A 21 1.07 -4.08 10.35
C LEU A 21 2.46 -3.59 10.76
N ARG A 22 2.67 -2.26 10.84
CA ARG A 22 3.96 -1.69 11.26
C ARG A 22 4.30 -2.11 12.69
N ALA A 23 3.35 -2.05 13.62
CA ALA A 23 3.56 -2.50 14.99
C ALA A 23 3.93 -3.99 15.07
N LEU A 24 3.25 -4.83 14.29
CA LEU A 24 3.54 -6.26 14.19
C LEU A 24 4.95 -6.54 13.65
N VAL A 25 5.38 -5.81 12.61
CA VAL A 25 6.74 -5.91 12.06
C VAL A 25 7.78 -5.47 13.09
N LEU A 26 7.54 -4.36 13.80
CA LEU A 26 8.44 -3.87 14.87
C LEU A 26 8.51 -4.84 16.06
N ALA A 27 7.44 -5.59 16.34
CA ALA A 27 7.43 -6.67 17.33
C ALA A 27 8.17 -7.95 16.85
N GLY A 28 8.76 -7.92 15.65
CA GLY A 28 9.52 -9.02 15.07
C GLY A 28 8.64 -10.10 14.45
N THR A 29 7.36 -9.85 14.18
CA THR A 29 6.49 -10.82 13.49
C THR A 29 6.59 -10.66 11.97
N CYS A 30 6.07 -11.65 11.23
CA CYS A 30 5.89 -11.59 9.78
C CYS A 30 4.39 -11.69 9.49
N PRO A 31 3.63 -10.58 9.55
CA PRO A 31 2.19 -10.61 9.41
C PRO A 31 1.75 -10.71 7.94
N LEU A 32 0.63 -11.39 7.71
CA LEU A 32 -0.09 -11.34 6.44
C LEU A 32 -1.16 -10.24 6.50
N GLY A 33 -1.13 -9.30 5.56
CA GLY A 33 -2.16 -8.26 5.43
C GLY A 33 -3.21 -8.65 4.38
N VAL A 34 -4.48 -8.62 4.76
CA VAL A 34 -5.62 -8.66 3.82
C VAL A 34 -6.23 -7.28 3.79
N VAL A 35 -6.06 -6.61 2.65
CA VAL A 35 -6.35 -5.19 2.50
C VAL A 35 -7.62 -5.00 1.70
N SER A 36 -8.58 -4.28 2.26
CA SER A 36 -9.75 -3.79 1.55
C SER A 36 -9.32 -2.73 0.55
N VAL A 37 -9.85 -2.85 -0.67
CA VAL A 37 -9.67 -1.86 -1.76
C VAL A 37 -10.96 -1.08 -2.02
N ALA A 38 -11.90 -1.09 -1.08
CA ALA A 38 -13.20 -0.47 -1.25
C ALA A 38 -13.16 1.06 -1.07
N ASP A 39 -12.30 1.56 -0.18
CA ASP A 39 -12.22 2.95 0.22
C ASP A 39 -10.97 3.63 -0.32
N ASP A 40 -11.16 4.66 -1.14
CA ASP A 40 -10.24 5.80 -1.21
C ASP A 40 -10.89 6.95 -2.01
N GLY A 41 -11.37 7.96 -1.29
CA GLY A 41 -11.63 9.28 -1.87
C GLY A 41 -10.34 10.03 -2.22
N GLY A 42 -10.42 11.04 -3.08
CA GLY A 42 -9.27 11.88 -3.47
C GLY A 42 -8.47 11.30 -4.64
N SER A 43 -7.13 11.22 -4.52
CA SER A 43 -6.25 10.84 -5.63
C SER A 43 -6.43 9.40 -6.11
N SER A 44 -6.58 8.41 -5.22
CA SER A 44 -6.84 7.03 -5.66
C SER A 44 -8.21 6.91 -6.33
N GLY A 45 -9.21 7.67 -5.87
CA GLY A 45 -10.52 7.74 -6.49
C GLY A 45 -10.51 8.37 -7.88
N ARG A 46 -9.60 9.33 -8.16
CA ARG A 46 -9.36 9.83 -9.52
C ARG A 46 -8.77 8.76 -10.42
N LEU A 47 -7.72 8.06 -9.94
CA LEU A 47 -7.11 6.96 -10.70
C LEU A 47 -8.10 5.84 -11.00
N ARG A 48 -9.00 5.50 -10.06
CA ARG A 48 -10.07 4.53 -10.31
C ARG A 48 -11.03 4.98 -11.41
N LYS A 49 -11.38 6.27 -11.48
CA LYS A 49 -12.24 6.81 -12.54
C LYS A 49 -11.54 6.81 -13.90
N ASP A 50 -10.25 7.12 -13.91
CA ASP A 50 -9.49 7.30 -15.14
C ASP A 50 -9.04 5.96 -15.75
N PHE A 51 -8.73 4.96 -14.92
CA PHE A 51 -8.13 3.69 -15.36
C PHE A 51 -8.99 2.45 -15.06
N GLY A 52 -10.07 2.57 -14.28
CA GLY A 52 -11.00 1.46 -14.02
C GLY A 52 -10.51 0.38 -13.05
N PHE A 53 -9.26 0.44 -12.57
CA PHE A 53 -8.71 -0.50 -11.59
C PHE A 53 -9.01 -0.12 -10.14
N GLU A 54 -8.76 -1.06 -9.23
CA GLU A 54 -8.93 -0.89 -7.79
C GLU A 54 -8.06 0.25 -7.24
N PRO A 55 -8.55 1.06 -6.27
CA PRO A 55 -7.77 2.13 -5.67
C PRO A 55 -6.50 1.58 -4.99
N PRO A 56 -5.29 2.04 -5.36
CA PRO A 56 -4.05 1.47 -4.84
C PRO A 56 -3.67 1.99 -3.44
N GLY A 57 -4.37 2.98 -2.88
CA GLY A 57 -3.85 3.77 -1.77
C GLY A 57 -3.74 3.01 -0.46
N ASP A 58 -4.70 2.16 -0.13
CA ASP A 58 -4.66 1.34 1.08
C ASP A 58 -3.62 0.22 1.00
N VAL A 59 -3.53 -0.45 -0.16
CA VAL A 59 -2.49 -1.43 -0.43
C VAL A 59 -1.10 -0.79 -0.34
N ARG A 60 -0.91 0.39 -0.95
CA ARG A 60 0.32 1.16 -0.86
C ARG A 60 0.72 1.45 0.58
N LYS A 61 -0.20 1.91 1.43
CA LYS A 61 0.06 2.18 2.86
C LYS A 61 0.52 0.89 3.56
N CYS A 62 -0.12 -0.24 3.28
CA CYS A 62 0.23 -1.54 3.85
C CYS A 62 1.60 -2.04 3.38
N LEU A 63 1.93 -1.89 2.10
CA LEU A 63 3.26 -2.23 1.56
C LEU A 63 4.36 -1.44 2.27
N VAL A 64 4.18 -0.13 2.45
CA VAL A 64 5.12 0.71 3.20
C VAL A 64 5.20 0.26 4.66
N ALA A 65 4.07 -0.06 5.30
CA ALA A 65 4.06 -0.50 6.70
C ALA A 65 4.80 -1.83 6.95
N LEU A 66 4.83 -2.71 5.94
CA LEU A 66 5.55 -3.98 5.99
C LEU A 66 7.08 -3.83 5.85
N THR A 67 7.57 -2.66 5.43
CA THR A 67 9.02 -2.43 5.33
C THR A 67 9.66 -2.26 6.71
N GLN A 68 10.79 -2.94 6.93
CA GLN A 68 11.51 -2.91 8.22
C GLN A 68 12.32 -1.62 8.42
N TYR A 69 12.74 -0.98 7.34
CA TYR A 69 13.65 0.16 7.37
C TYR A 69 13.12 1.29 6.52
N GLU A 70 13.34 2.52 6.97
CA GLU A 70 13.21 3.68 6.09
C GLU A 70 14.24 3.57 4.98
N SER A 71 13.75 3.68 3.75
CA SER A 71 14.56 3.67 2.53
C SER A 71 14.07 4.74 1.57
N ILE A 72 14.87 5.03 0.55
CA ILE A 72 14.44 5.91 -0.54
C ILE A 72 13.11 5.44 -1.15
N TRP A 73 12.86 4.13 -1.21
CA TRP A 73 11.61 3.56 -1.72
C TRP A 73 10.43 3.86 -0.81
N THR A 74 10.59 3.81 0.52
CA THR A 74 9.51 4.24 1.43
C THR A 74 9.17 5.72 1.24
N SER A 75 10.18 6.57 1.00
CA SER A 75 9.96 7.99 0.71
C SER A 75 9.26 8.19 -0.63
N VAL A 76 9.67 7.46 -1.68
CA VAL A 76 9.05 7.49 -3.02
C VAL A 76 7.59 7.05 -2.95
N PHE A 77 7.29 5.97 -2.25
CA PHE A 77 5.91 5.47 -2.11
C PHE A 77 5.04 6.40 -1.26
N ASN A 78 5.62 7.11 -0.29
CA ASN A 78 4.90 8.09 0.51
C ASN A 78 4.78 9.46 -0.16
N TYR A 79 5.62 9.77 -1.14
CA TYR A 79 5.66 11.08 -1.78
C TYR A 79 4.31 11.45 -2.40
N ARG A 80 3.90 12.69 -2.15
CA ARG A 80 2.72 13.32 -2.72
C ARG A 80 3.14 14.63 -3.40
N PHE A 81 2.78 14.77 -4.66
CA PHE A 81 3.09 15.97 -5.42
C PHE A 81 2.38 17.20 -4.79
N PRO A 82 3.12 18.26 -4.42
CA PRO A 82 2.52 19.42 -3.75
C PRO A 82 1.80 20.35 -4.72
N THR A 83 2.26 20.43 -5.98
CA THR A 83 1.80 21.39 -6.99
C THR A 83 1.92 20.81 -8.41
N GLY A 84 1.39 21.52 -9.40
CA GLY A 84 1.43 21.14 -10.81
C GLY A 84 0.28 20.21 -11.23
N GLU A 85 0.36 19.63 -12.42
CA GLU A 85 -0.69 18.75 -12.97
C GLU A 85 -0.92 17.50 -12.11
N LEU A 86 0.13 16.99 -11.49
CA LEU A 86 0.07 15.85 -10.58
C LEU A 86 -0.29 16.25 -9.15
N ALA A 87 -0.64 17.52 -8.87
CA ALA A 87 -0.90 17.99 -7.51
C ALA A 87 -1.89 17.08 -6.76
N GLY A 88 -1.49 16.69 -5.55
CA GLY A 88 -2.25 15.78 -4.71
C GLY A 88 -2.20 14.31 -5.12
N HIS A 89 -1.56 13.92 -6.23
CA HIS A 89 -1.28 12.51 -6.53
C HIS A 89 -0.17 11.96 -5.64
N SER A 90 -0.32 10.71 -5.22
CA SER A 90 0.78 9.96 -4.61
C SER A 90 1.60 9.29 -5.71
N LEU A 91 2.92 9.46 -5.68
CA LEU A 91 3.81 8.78 -6.62
C LEU A 91 3.72 7.26 -6.48
N GLY A 92 3.63 6.73 -5.26
CA GLY A 92 3.41 5.30 -5.04
C GLY A 92 2.11 4.78 -5.69
N ASN A 93 1.03 5.55 -5.65
CA ASN A 93 -0.21 5.18 -6.33
C ASN A 93 -0.02 5.14 -7.86
N LEU A 94 0.72 6.10 -8.42
CA LEU A 94 1.01 6.15 -9.87
C LEU A 94 1.89 4.98 -10.31
N ILE A 95 2.88 4.61 -9.50
CA ILE A 95 3.73 3.43 -9.75
C ILE A 95 2.86 2.16 -9.79
N ILE A 96 2.00 1.96 -8.78
CA ILE A 96 1.11 0.79 -8.73
C ILE A 96 0.14 0.77 -9.91
N ALA A 97 -0.43 1.93 -10.28
CA ALA A 97 -1.31 2.03 -11.44
C ALA A 97 -0.58 1.67 -12.75
N GLY A 98 0.64 2.19 -12.95
CA GLY A 98 1.47 1.84 -14.11
C GLY A 98 1.86 0.35 -14.15
N LEU A 99 2.19 -0.24 -13.00
CA LEU A 99 2.45 -1.68 -12.90
C LEU A 99 1.18 -2.50 -13.21
N THR A 100 0.02 -2.04 -12.77
CA THR A 100 -1.27 -2.69 -13.06
C THR A 100 -1.56 -2.69 -14.56
N GLU A 101 -1.33 -1.56 -15.24
CA GLU A 101 -1.45 -1.45 -16.70
C GLU A 101 -0.47 -2.37 -17.45
N VAL A 102 0.81 -2.37 -17.04
CA VAL A 102 1.85 -3.20 -17.68
C VAL A 102 1.57 -4.69 -17.49
N THR A 103 1.06 -5.09 -16.32
CA THR A 103 0.78 -6.49 -15.99
C THR A 103 -0.62 -6.95 -16.42
N GLY A 104 -1.51 -6.02 -16.74
CA GLY A 104 -2.93 -6.24 -16.97
C GLY A 104 -3.69 -6.76 -15.75
N ASN A 105 -3.10 -6.72 -14.55
CA ASN A 105 -3.69 -7.30 -13.34
C ASN A 105 -3.14 -6.68 -12.06
N PHE A 106 -4.02 -6.10 -11.24
CA PHE A 106 -3.64 -5.46 -9.97
C PHE A 106 -2.94 -6.42 -9.01
N GLY A 107 -3.43 -7.66 -8.88
CA GLY A 107 -2.80 -8.66 -8.03
C GLY A 107 -1.36 -8.97 -8.42
N LYS A 108 -1.08 -9.11 -9.72
CA LYS A 108 0.29 -9.31 -10.23
C LYS A 108 1.19 -8.09 -10.02
N ALA A 109 0.63 -6.88 -10.04
CA ALA A 109 1.38 -5.66 -9.81
C ALA A 109 1.90 -5.51 -8.37
N ILE A 110 1.31 -6.25 -7.41
CA ILE A 110 1.61 -6.16 -5.97
C ILE A 110 2.44 -7.36 -5.46
N GLN A 111 2.63 -8.40 -6.29
CA GLN A 111 3.44 -9.59 -5.96
C GLN A 111 4.94 -9.31 -6.09
#